data_AF-A0A7C7UMM4-F1
#
_entry.id   AF-A0A7C7UMM4-F1
#
_cell.length_a   1.000
_cell.length_b   1.000
_cell.length_c   1.000
_cell.angle_alpha   90.00
_cell.angle_beta   90.00
_cell.angle_gamma   90.00
#
_symmetry.space_group_name_H-M   'P 1'
#
loop_
_entity.id
_entity.type
_entity.pdbx_description
1 polymer ?
#
loop_
_entity_poly.entity_id
_entity_poly.type
_entity_poly.pdbx_seq_one_letter_code
_entity_poly.pdbx_strand_id
1 'polypeptide(L)'
;MFGIGRKRRLGVPQGIKTKVLQRSRGKCERCHKDVVGRGLKPRYHHKDGNPSHNTVSNVVLLCNDCHDKVHEYRTVTERDMFGFPRKRRVMIAKKIRKPGRKKKKRRIARRKRYYIEPVTGRRIPEGYYVEPITGRLIKKKRRKKSPYVLF
;
A
#
# COMPACT_ATOMS: atom_id res chain seq x y z
N MET A 1 45.33 -13.96 -16.16
CA MET A 1 44.22 -13.09 -15.68
C MET A 1 43.11 -13.96 -15.10
N PHE A 2 42.98 -14.02 -13.77
CA PHE A 2 41.88 -14.74 -13.14
C PHE A 2 40.58 -13.94 -13.34
N GLY A 3 39.75 -14.36 -14.29
CA GLY A 3 38.42 -13.79 -14.45
C GLY A 3 37.67 -13.94 -13.14
N ILE A 4 37.24 -12.83 -12.53
CA ILE A 4 36.41 -12.83 -11.32
C ILE A 4 35.09 -13.51 -11.71
N GLY A 5 35.03 -14.83 -11.51
CA GLY A 5 33.86 -15.64 -11.78
C GLY A 5 32.69 -15.05 -11.01
N ARG A 6 31.59 -14.73 -11.70
CA ARG A 6 30.39 -14.21 -11.04
C ARG A 6 30.00 -15.21 -9.96
N LYS A 7 30.05 -14.79 -8.68
CA LYS A 7 29.64 -15.63 -7.55
C LYS A 7 28.26 -16.22 -7.88
N ARG A 8 28.18 -17.55 -7.98
CA ARG A 8 26.93 -18.25 -8.25
C ARG A 8 25.95 -17.85 -7.16
N ARG A 9 24.76 -17.38 -7.55
CA ARG A 9 23.73 -17.02 -6.58
C ARG A 9 23.34 -18.28 -5.82
N LEU A 10 23.46 -18.25 -4.49
CA LEU A 10 22.98 -19.33 -3.65
C LEU A 10 21.45 -19.43 -3.83
N GLY A 11 20.99 -20.62 -4.22
CA GLY A 11 19.56 -20.90 -4.26
C GLY A 11 18.98 -20.90 -2.86
N VAL A 12 17.66 -20.67 -2.75
CA VAL A 12 16.96 -20.84 -1.47
C VAL A 12 17.05 -22.30 -1.03
N PRO A 13 17.55 -22.61 0.18
CA PRO A 13 17.60 -23.98 0.71
C PRO A 13 16.23 -24.64 0.75
N GLN A 14 16.18 -25.96 0.54
CA GLN A 14 14.91 -26.70 0.44
C GLN A 14 14.06 -26.59 1.72
N GLY A 15 14.66 -26.69 2.91
CA GLY A 15 13.93 -26.55 4.17
C GLY A 15 13.22 -25.21 4.32
N ILE A 16 13.81 -24.13 3.78
CA ILE A 16 13.18 -22.80 3.79
C ILE A 16 12.03 -22.75 2.78
N LYS A 17 12.21 -23.34 1.60
CA LYS A 17 11.14 -23.44 0.59
C LYS A 17 9.91 -24.14 1.15
N THR A 18 10.09 -25.25 1.88
CA THR A 18 9.00 -25.99 2.52
C THR A 18 8.31 -25.14 3.59
N LYS A 19 9.06 -24.48 4.48
CA LYS A 19 8.50 -23.60 5.52
C LYS A 19 7.71 -22.43 4.93
N VAL A 20 8.22 -21.80 3.88
CA VAL A 20 7.53 -20.70 3.18
C VAL A 20 6.28 -21.23 2.46
N LEU A 21 6.36 -22.40 1.83
CA LEU A 21 5.22 -23.04 1.16
C LEU A 21 4.09 -23.31 2.16
N GLN A 22 4.42 -23.92 3.30
CA GLN A 22 3.47 -24.20 4.39
C GLN A 22 2.86 -22.93 4.96
N ARG A 23 3.68 -21.90 5.26
CA ARG A 23 3.22 -20.58 5.72
C ARG A 23 2.19 -19.96 4.77
N SER A 24 2.48 -20.05 3.47
CA SER A 24 1.63 -19.46 2.43
C SER A 24 0.40 -20.31 2.09
N ARG A 25 0.30 -21.54 2.60
CA ARG A 25 -0.73 -22.53 2.24
C ARG A 25 -0.82 -22.74 0.71
N GLY A 26 0.32 -22.72 0.02
CA GLY A 26 0.38 -22.84 -1.43
C GLY A 26 -0.14 -21.64 -2.23
N LYS A 27 -0.43 -20.50 -1.58
CA LYS A 27 -0.95 -19.28 -2.21
C LYS A 27 0.14 -18.22 -2.39
N CYS A 28 0.03 -17.44 -3.46
CA CYS A 28 0.91 -16.30 -3.68
C CYS A 28 0.77 -15.27 -2.56
N GLU A 29 1.85 -14.87 -1.90
CA GLU A 29 1.81 -13.90 -0.79
C GLU A 29 1.47 -12.47 -1.23
N ARG A 30 1.48 -12.19 -2.54
CA ARG A 30 1.16 -10.87 -3.11
C ARG A 30 -0.26 -10.75 -3.63
N CYS A 31 -0.76 -11.74 -4.37
CA CYS A 31 -2.09 -11.71 -4.99
C CYS A 31 -3.06 -12.75 -4.44
N HIS A 32 -2.62 -13.60 -3.50
CA HIS A 32 -3.41 -14.63 -2.83
C HIS A 32 -4.01 -15.73 -3.74
N LYS A 33 -3.64 -15.77 -5.03
CA LYS A 33 -4.00 -16.86 -5.94
C LYS A 33 -3.36 -18.17 -5.49
N ASP A 34 -4.10 -19.28 -5.59
CA ASP A 34 -3.56 -20.64 -5.43
C ASP A 34 -2.53 -20.92 -6.52
N VAL A 35 -1.29 -21.19 -6.09
CA VAL A 35 -0.17 -21.53 -6.99
C VAL A 35 -0.11 -23.05 -7.11
N VAL A 36 -0.03 -23.75 -5.98
CA VAL A 36 0.05 -25.22 -5.96
C VAL A 36 -1.24 -25.87 -6.43
N GLY A 37 -2.40 -25.39 -5.96
CA GLY A 37 -3.70 -25.96 -6.34
C GLY A 37 -4.02 -25.83 -7.84
N ARG A 38 -3.33 -24.95 -8.57
CA ARG A 38 -3.44 -24.79 -10.02
C ARG A 38 -2.36 -25.54 -10.80
N GLY A 39 -1.54 -26.35 -10.14
CA GLY A 39 -0.40 -27.03 -10.76
C GLY A 39 0.73 -26.09 -11.20
N LEU A 40 0.75 -24.83 -10.73
CA LEU A 40 1.79 -23.88 -11.09
C LEU A 40 3.03 -24.10 -10.23
N LYS A 41 4.21 -24.02 -10.85
CA LYS A 41 5.48 -24.12 -10.13
C LYS A 41 5.69 -22.90 -9.22
N PRO A 42 5.83 -23.06 -7.90
CA PRO A 42 6.04 -21.94 -6.99
C PRO A 42 7.41 -21.30 -7.21
N ARG A 43 7.44 -19.96 -7.32
CA ARG A 43 8.68 -19.18 -7.41
C ARG A 43 8.95 -18.47 -6.10
N TYR A 44 10.20 -18.54 -5.65
CA TYR A 44 10.65 -17.96 -4.40
C TYR A 44 11.45 -16.68 -4.67
N HIS A 45 11.17 -15.62 -3.92
CA HIS A 45 11.83 -14.32 -4.07
C HIS A 45 12.29 -13.76 -2.72
N HIS A 46 13.47 -13.18 -2.66
CA HIS A 46 14.00 -12.49 -1.47
C HIS A 46 13.47 -11.05 -1.41
N LYS A 47 12.80 -10.65 -0.31
CA LYS A 47 12.19 -9.31 -0.17
C LYS A 47 13.21 -8.18 -0.24
N ASP A 48 14.43 -8.42 0.24
CA ASP A 48 15.55 -7.48 0.25
C ASP A 48 16.41 -7.52 -1.02
N GLY A 49 16.17 -8.48 -1.92
CA GLY A 49 16.96 -8.69 -3.13
C GLY A 49 18.35 -9.29 -2.88
N ASN A 50 18.69 -9.70 -1.65
CA ASN A 50 19.97 -10.32 -1.31
C ASN A 50 19.84 -11.85 -1.28
N PRO A 51 20.44 -12.59 -2.25
CA PRO A 51 20.38 -14.05 -2.30
C PRO A 51 21.02 -14.75 -1.10
N SER A 52 21.93 -14.09 -0.38
CA SER A 52 22.61 -14.65 0.78
C SER A 52 21.72 -14.65 2.04
N HIS A 53 20.68 -13.82 2.08
CA HIS A 53 19.78 -13.70 3.23
C HIS A 53 18.65 -14.73 3.18
N ASN A 54 19.01 -15.99 3.43
CA ASN A 54 18.11 -17.12 3.41
C ASN A 54 17.38 -17.29 4.76
N THR A 55 16.46 -16.39 5.08
CA THR A 55 15.56 -16.52 6.23
C THR A 55 14.11 -16.67 5.76
N VAL A 56 13.30 -17.44 6.51
CA VAL A 56 11.88 -17.65 6.18
C VAL A 56 11.13 -16.32 6.08
N SER A 57 11.46 -15.35 6.94
CA SER A 57 10.86 -14.02 6.94
C SER A 57 11.24 -13.18 5.70
N ASN A 58 12.42 -13.38 5.12
CA ASN A 58 12.90 -12.66 3.94
C ASN A 58 12.43 -13.28 2.62
N VAL A 59 12.19 -14.59 2.57
CA VAL A 59 11.71 -15.27 1.37
C VAL A 59 10.19 -15.20 1.27
N VAL A 60 9.66 -14.94 0.08
CA VAL A 60 8.23 -15.00 -0.26
C VAL A 60 7.96 -15.99 -1.38
N LEU A 61 6.77 -16.60 -1.36
CA LEU A 61 6.24 -17.37 -2.48
C LEU A 61 5.38 -16.48 -3.36
N LEU A 62 5.70 -16.44 -4.65
CA LEU A 62 4.98 -15.67 -5.67
C LEU A 62 4.53 -16.57 -6.82
N CYS A 63 3.41 -16.23 -7.45
CA CYS A 63 3.04 -16.76 -8.77
C CYS A 63 3.94 -16.16 -9.86
N ASN A 64 3.94 -16.74 -11.06
CA ASN A 64 4.74 -16.27 -12.20
C ASN A 64 4.49 -14.78 -12.49
N ASP A 65 3.23 -14.36 -12.65
CA ASP A 65 2.89 -12.96 -12.93
C ASP A 65 3.40 -12.00 -11.85
N CYS A 66 3.29 -12.39 -10.58
CA CYS A 66 3.73 -11.54 -9.46
C CYS A 66 5.24 -11.53 -9.32
N HIS A 67 5.90 -12.65 -9.59
CA HIS A 67 7.35 -12.77 -9.56
C HIS A 67 7.98 -11.88 -10.65
N ASP A 68 7.44 -11.94 -11.87
CA ASP A 68 7.98 -11.19 -13.00
C ASP A 68 7.76 -9.69 -12.83
N LYS A 69 6.65 -9.26 -12.21
CA LYS A 69 6.42 -7.85 -11.81
C LYS A 69 7.40 -7.33 -10.75
N VAL A 70 8.14 -8.21 -10.07
CA VAL A 70 9.16 -7.80 -9.08
C VAL A 70 10.53 -7.63 -9.74
N HIS A 71 10.78 -8.28 -10.89
CA HIS A 71 11.99 -8.06 -11.66
C HIS A 71 11.74 -7.00 -12.73
N GLU A 72 12.58 -5.97 -12.77
CA GLU A 72 12.54 -4.94 -13.80
C GLU A 72 13.89 -4.88 -14.51
N TYR A 73 13.86 -4.82 -15.84
CA TYR A 73 15.05 -4.57 -16.62
C TYR A 73 15.35 -3.08 -16.63
N ARG A 74 16.52 -2.70 -16.13
CA ARG A 74 17.03 -1.33 -16.21
C ARG A 74 18.24 -1.29 -17.14
N THR A 75 18.26 -0.33 -18.05
CA THR A 75 19.45 -0.05 -18.84
C THR A 75 20.43 0.73 -17.96
N VAL A 76 21.63 0.18 -17.78
CA VAL A 76 22.72 0.82 -17.05
C VAL A 76 23.77 1.22 -18.08
N THR A 77 24.17 2.49 -18.04
CA THR A 77 25.31 2.99 -18.82
C THR A 77 26.57 2.73 -18.01
N GLU A 78 27.49 1.95 -18.55
CA GLU A 78 28.81 1.66 -17.98
C GLU A 78 29.87 2.29 -18.89
N ARG A 79 30.97 2.77 -18.32
CA ARG A 79 32.11 3.26 -19.11
C ARG A 79 33.09 2.12 -19.28
N ASP A 80 33.55 1.92 -20.51
CA ASP A 80 34.64 0.98 -20.76
C ASP A 80 36.00 1.54 -20.30
N MET A 81 37.05 0.73 -20.44
CA MET A 81 38.44 1.15 -20.15
C MET A 81 38.87 2.42 -20.90
N PHE A 82 38.29 2.69 -22.07
CA PHE A 82 38.57 3.86 -22.89
C PHE A 82 37.58 5.02 -22.67
N GLY A 83 36.72 4.95 -21.66
CA GLY A 83 35.76 6.00 -21.32
C GLY A 83 34.50 6.05 -22.19
N PHE A 84 34.39 5.23 -23.24
CA PHE A 84 33.19 5.16 -24.07
C PHE A 84 31.98 4.62 -23.30
N PRO A 85 30.79 5.25 -23.42
CA PRO A 85 29.59 4.77 -22.75
C PRO A 85 29.00 3.56 -23.48
N ARG A 86 28.92 2.41 -22.80
CA ARG A 86 28.15 1.24 -23.24
C ARG A 86 26.87 1.10 -22.44
N LYS A 87 25.78 0.76 -23.13
CA LYS A 87 24.48 0.47 -22.50
C LYS A 87 24.32 -1.03 -22.36
N ARG A 88 24.07 -1.52 -21.15
CA ARG A 88 23.69 -2.93 -20.91
C ARG A 88 22.37 -3.03 -20.15
N ARG A 89 21.57 -4.05 -20.44
CA ARG A 89 20.34 -4.34 -19.70
C ARG A 89 20.66 -5.19 -18.48
N VAL A 90 20.32 -4.69 -17.30
CA VAL A 90 20.50 -5.40 -16.03
C VAL A 90 19.12 -5.66 -15.42
N MET A 91 18.88 -6.89 -14.98
CA MET A 91 17.68 -7.23 -14.23
C MET A 91 17.86 -6.81 -12.77
N ILE A 92 17.00 -5.91 -12.29
CA ILE A 92 16.99 -5.40 -10.91
C ILE A 92 15.73 -5.90 -10.22
N ALA A 93 15.90 -6.47 -9.02
CA ALA A 93 14.77 -6.86 -8.17
C ALA A 93 14.24 -5.65 -7.40
N LYS A 94 12.92 -5.41 -7.48
CA LYS A 94 12.24 -4.37 -6.69
C LYS A 94 11.98 -4.87 -5.27
N LYS A 95 12.23 -4.00 -4.29
CA LYS A 95 11.87 -4.30 -2.89
C LYS A 95 10.35 -4.44 -2.76
N ILE A 96 9.88 -5.58 -2.28
CA ILE A 96 8.45 -5.80 -2.02
C ILE A 96 8.10 -5.03 -0.75
N ARG A 97 7.54 -3.82 -0.90
CA ARG A 97 6.93 -3.09 0.21
C ARG A 97 5.58 -3.70 0.53
N LYS A 98 5.31 -3.97 1.81
CA LYS A 98 3.95 -4.30 2.25
C LYS A 98 3.02 -3.16 1.81
N PRO A 99 1.81 -3.44 1.28
CA PRO A 99 0.85 -2.39 1.00
C PRO A 99 0.65 -1.59 2.28
N GLY A 100 0.99 -0.31 2.26
CA GLY A 100 0.84 0.54 3.43
C GLY A 100 -0.61 0.48 3.88
N ARG A 101 -0.87 0.26 5.17
CA ARG A 101 -2.22 0.42 5.73
C ARG A 101 -2.68 1.81 5.30
N LYS A 102 -3.72 1.89 4.46
CA LYS A 102 -4.33 3.18 4.11
C LYS A 102 -4.70 3.83 5.44
N LYS A 103 -4.02 4.92 5.81
CA LYS A 103 -4.39 5.68 7.02
C LYS A 103 -5.85 6.06 6.83
N LYS A 104 -6.75 5.52 7.65
CA LYS A 104 -8.15 5.97 7.67
C LYS A 104 -8.07 7.47 7.88
N LYS A 105 -8.50 8.27 6.90
CA LYS A 105 -8.66 9.72 7.10
C LYS A 105 -9.57 9.85 8.30
N ARG A 106 -9.04 10.26 9.46
CA ARG A 106 -9.87 10.59 10.62
C ARG A 106 -10.77 11.71 10.12
N ARG A 107 -12.06 11.43 9.94
CA ARG A 107 -13.04 12.49 9.77
C ARG A 107 -12.89 13.34 11.01
N ILE A 108 -12.32 14.54 10.88
CA ILE A 108 -12.33 15.53 11.95
C ILE A 108 -13.82 15.71 12.24
N ALA A 109 -14.26 15.25 13.42
CA ALA A 109 -15.62 15.48 13.86
C ALA A 109 -15.78 17.00 13.87
N ARG A 110 -16.63 17.54 13.00
CA ARG A 110 -16.97 18.95 13.02
C ARG A 110 -17.46 19.23 14.44
N ARG A 111 -16.70 20.02 15.21
CA ARG A 111 -17.14 20.49 16.53
C ARG A 111 -18.50 21.12 16.32
N LYS A 112 -19.55 20.53 16.90
CA LYS A 112 -20.89 21.09 16.87
C LYS A 112 -20.79 22.45 17.56
N ARG A 113 -21.09 23.53 16.84
CA ARG A 113 -21.18 24.87 17.43
C ARG A 113 -22.54 24.98 18.12
N TYR A 114 -22.57 25.64 19.27
CA TYR A 114 -23.78 25.92 20.03
C TYR A 114 -23.77 27.40 20.40
N TYR A 115 -24.95 27.99 20.57
CA TYR A 115 -25.09 29.28 21.25
C TYR A 115 -25.86 29.08 22.56
N ILE A 116 -25.64 29.97 23.52
CA ILE A 116 -26.33 29.96 24.81
C ILE A 116 -27.53 30.91 24.68
N GLU A 117 -28.72 30.41 24.95
CA GLU A 117 -29.93 31.23 24.99
C GLU A 117 -29.88 32.21 26.17
N PRO A 118 -30.05 33.52 25.97
CA PRO A 118 -29.79 34.52 27.01
C PRO A 118 -30.79 34.44 28.17
N VAL A 119 -32.02 34.00 27.91
CA VAL A 119 -33.09 33.95 28.93
C VAL A 119 -32.99 32.68 29.78
N THR A 120 -32.71 31.53 29.17
CA THR A 120 -32.77 30.22 29.84
C THR A 120 -31.40 29.62 30.14
N GLY A 121 -30.32 30.15 29.56
CA GLY A 121 -28.97 29.58 29.63
C GLY A 121 -28.79 28.27 28.85
N ARG A 122 -29.79 27.82 28.07
CA ARG A 122 -29.74 26.53 27.37
C ARG A 122 -28.78 26.56 26.18
N ARG A 123 -28.05 25.46 25.97
CA ARG A 123 -27.17 25.27 24.80
C ARG A 123 -27.96 24.81 23.59
N ILE A 124 -28.10 25.68 22.59
CA ILE A 124 -28.86 25.38 21.37
C ILE A 124 -27.87 25.05 20.23
N PRO A 125 -28.02 23.91 19.53
CA PRO A 125 -27.18 23.57 18.40
C PRO A 125 -27.31 24.60 17.26
N GLU A 126 -26.20 24.93 16.61
CA GLU A 126 -26.20 25.80 15.43
C GLU A 126 -27.16 25.24 14.34
N GLY A 127 -28.06 26.09 13.84
CA GLY A 127 -29.11 25.70 12.89
C GLY A 127 -30.45 25.33 13.53
N TYR A 128 -30.63 25.52 14.84
CA TYR A 128 -31.92 25.42 15.52
C TYR A 128 -32.30 26.76 16.17
N TYR A 129 -33.57 26.93 16.53
CA TYR A 129 -34.08 27.99 17.40
C TYR A 129 -35.19 27.44 18.30
N VAL A 130 -35.46 28.12 19.41
CA VAL A 130 -36.56 27.78 20.32
C VAL A 130 -37.78 28.58 19.90
N GLU A 131 -38.90 27.90 19.67
CA GLU A 131 -40.18 28.55 19.37
C GLU A 131 -40.72 29.23 20.65
N PRO A 132 -41.04 30.54 20.62
CA PRO A 132 -41.31 31.30 21.84
C PRO A 132 -42.56 30.86 22.58
N ILE A 133 -43.58 30.36 21.87
CA ILE A 133 -44.87 29.98 22.47
C ILE A 133 -44.80 28.58 23.06
N THR A 134 -44.18 27.63 22.35
CA THR A 134 -44.17 26.21 22.74
C THR A 134 -42.91 25.78 23.48
N GLY A 135 -41.84 26.59 23.42
CA GLY A 135 -40.52 26.24 23.92
C GLY A 135 -39.82 25.12 23.12
N ARG A 136 -40.37 24.70 21.97
CA ARG A 136 -39.83 23.57 21.18
C ARG A 136 -38.64 23.98 20.32
N LEU A 137 -37.66 23.10 20.21
CA LEU A 137 -36.50 23.27 19.32
C LEU A 137 -36.88 22.99 17.86
N ILE A 138 -36.90 24.02 17.03
CA ILE A 138 -37.21 23.93 15.60
C ILE A 138 -35.93 24.09 14.78
N LYS A 139 -35.75 23.21 13.79
CA LYS A 139 -34.64 23.29 12.84
C LYS A 139 -34.84 24.46 11.89
N LYS A 140 -33.87 25.37 11.80
CA LYS A 140 -33.85 26.44 10.79
C LYS A 140 -33.86 25.79 9.41
N LYS A 141 -34.96 25.94 8.67
CA LYS A 141 -35.01 25.54 7.26
C LYS A 141 -33.98 26.40 6.52
N ARG A 142 -33.01 25.76 5.88
CA ARG A 142 -32.10 26.47 4.97
C ARG A 142 -32.95 27.04 3.86
N ARG A 143 -33.16 28.36 3.85
CA ARG A 143 -33.74 29.03 2.68
C ARG A 143 -32.85 28.67 1.50
N LYS A 144 -33.44 28.05 0.46
CA LYS A 144 -32.75 27.93 -0.83
C LYS A 144 -32.39 29.37 -1.21
N LYS A 145 -31.12 29.64 -1.54
CA LYS A 145 -30.73 30.95 -2.04
C LYS A 145 -31.70 31.29 -3.17
N SER A 146 -32.36 32.45 -3.08
CA SER A 146 -33.23 32.91 -4.16
C SER A 146 -32.37 32.98 -5.43
N PRO A 147 -32.82 32.41 -6.55
CA PRO A 147 -32.08 32.49 -7.81
C PRO A 147 -31.96 33.93 -8.32
N TYR A 148 -32.69 34.89 -7.74
CA TYR A 148 -32.71 36.30 -8.15
C TYR A 148 -31.81 37.23 -7.31
N VAL A 149 -30.93 36.69 -6.45
CA VAL A 149 -29.87 37.49 -5.82
C VAL A 149 -28.57 37.27 -6.59
N LEU A 150 -28.58 37.70 -7.85
CA LEU A 150 -27.42 38.06 -8.63
C LEU A 150 -27.67 39.52 -8.99
N PHE A 151 -27.13 40.45 -8.21
CA PHE A 151 -26.67 41.80 -8.60
C PHE A 151 -26.10 42.46 -7.34
#